data_AF-Q55D86-F1
#
_entry.id   AF-Q55D86-F1
#
_cell.length_a   1.000
_cell.length_b   1.000
_cell.length_c   1.000
_cell.angle_alpha   90.00
_cell.angle_beta   90.00
_cell.angle_gamma   90.00
#
_symmetry.space_group_name_H-M   'P 1'
#
loop_
_entity.id
_entity.type
_entity.pdbx_description
1 polymer ?
#
loop_
_entity_poly.entity_id
_entity_poly.type
_entity_poly.pdbx_seq_one_letter_code
_entity_poly.pdbx_strand_id
1 'polypeptide(L)'
;MTISFKTILIASTALISVASADFSSFITPVTMSRYNFKREKVETEFNLDDSNYKQSLIVLSFPGLLLGIFIMFLGVIALFLRNCITCSGKRNKNEIQDENETPGGDDDNGSIISEYQPSRDNPTSILLKIVKFFVFLIIITTVVGAILGLASNSKAGKDLDNFFKNMNIMANNARKTSNNLVHVFAGKTDITKTVLSNLLPLTTEMNNMTQTTHRILVEETNLNNLRESITIMGYIIAIITCAWGIFGVANGKSWSFMFLSYLSLLTISIILLAMGMHIPLSAASSDFCNSLDQYVDKDIKPTWMTNWINCDVDVSISDAVEFSEGEISKLLKMINLFSSAYTNKTYTKSNLLTLKLDELRAVIPIDQVALFDSKFDGKTIPAILSVPRLKNMAKCQFVKDYLNYTRNNYCDELIESVNRMVISEIIIAVIWIPGFIFAVIYSKDKRNKYNNNNNNNSDNNDSNDSNNNSNYNDSNNDDDSHRSS
;
A
#
# COMPACT_ATOMS: atom_id res chain seq x y z
N MET A 1 -1.91 26.33 30.90
CA MET A 1 -2.01 24.86 30.95
C MET A 1 -0.61 24.29 30.78
N THR A 2 0.08 24.02 31.88
CA THR A 2 1.42 23.40 31.87
C THR A 2 1.22 21.89 31.79
N ILE A 3 1.47 21.30 30.62
CA ILE A 3 1.55 19.85 30.50
C ILE A 3 2.77 19.40 31.33
N SER A 4 2.54 18.60 32.36
CA SER A 4 3.63 18.08 33.19
C SER A 4 4.53 17.16 32.36
N PHE A 5 5.85 17.34 32.51
CA PHE A 5 6.86 16.47 31.89
C PHE A 5 6.60 14.98 32.15
N LYS A 6 6.04 14.66 33.33
CA LYS A 6 5.67 13.30 33.72
C LYS A 6 4.62 12.69 32.77
N THR A 7 3.68 13.50 32.29
CA THR A 7 2.63 13.08 31.35
C THR A 7 3.21 12.76 29.97
N ILE A 8 4.18 13.55 29.50
CA ILE A 8 4.88 13.30 28.22
C ILE A 8 5.69 12.01 28.32
N LEU A 9 6.42 11.81 29.42
CA LEU A 9 7.25 10.62 29.61
C LEU A 9 6.40 9.33 29.66
N ILE A 10 5.28 9.35 30.40
CA ILE A 10 4.33 8.23 30.48
C ILE A 10 3.71 7.94 29.10
N ALA A 11 3.37 8.97 28.32
CA ALA A 11 2.89 8.77 26.95
C ALA A 11 3.95 8.11 26.07
N SER A 12 5.23 8.52 26.18
CA SER A 12 6.31 7.93 25.39
C SER A 12 6.68 6.50 25.79
N THR A 13 6.65 6.13 27.07
CA THR A 13 6.90 4.74 27.49
C THR A 13 5.74 3.82 27.11
N ALA A 14 4.49 4.31 27.22
CA ALA A 14 3.34 3.59 26.69
C ALA A 14 3.47 3.36 25.17
N LEU A 15 3.96 4.35 24.43
CA LEU A 15 4.23 4.24 22.99
C LEU A 15 5.33 3.21 22.66
N ILE A 16 6.42 3.17 23.42
CA ILE A 16 7.49 2.17 23.21
C ILE A 16 7.02 0.76 23.55
N SER A 17 6.26 0.61 24.65
CA SER A 17 5.65 -0.67 25.02
C SER A 17 4.71 -1.17 23.93
N VAL A 18 3.87 -0.27 23.39
CA VAL A 18 3.00 -0.55 22.25
C VAL A 18 3.84 -0.93 21.02
N ALA A 19 4.93 -0.22 20.71
CA ALA A 19 5.83 -0.55 19.61
C ALA A 19 6.51 -1.94 19.74
N SER A 20 6.74 -2.39 20.98
CA SER A 20 7.32 -3.73 21.27
C SER A 20 6.28 -4.84 21.44
N ALA A 21 4.99 -4.49 21.52
CA ALA A 21 3.94 -5.50 21.63
C ALA A 21 3.94 -6.33 20.34
N ASP A 22 3.71 -7.63 20.49
CA ASP A 22 3.57 -8.53 19.35
C ASP A 22 2.28 -8.19 18.58
N PHE A 23 2.37 -7.18 17.71
CA PHE A 23 1.26 -6.67 16.89
C PHE A 23 0.69 -7.75 15.98
N SER A 24 1.43 -8.83 15.73
CA SER A 24 0.91 -9.97 14.99
C SER A 24 -0.37 -10.50 15.63
N SER A 25 -0.48 -10.46 16.96
CA SER A 25 -1.68 -10.89 17.68
C SER A 25 -2.82 -9.86 17.66
N PHE A 26 -2.49 -8.56 17.69
CA PHE A 26 -3.47 -7.50 17.93
C PHE A 26 -4.29 -7.16 16.68
N ILE A 27 -3.68 -7.31 15.51
CA ILE A 27 -4.33 -7.10 14.21
C ILE A 27 -3.96 -8.29 13.34
N THR A 28 -4.64 -9.42 13.57
CA THR A 28 -4.81 -10.42 12.51
C THR A 28 -6.14 -10.12 11.82
N PRO A 29 -6.15 -9.46 10.64
CA PRO A 29 -7.37 -9.29 9.86
C PRO A 29 -8.07 -10.64 9.61
N VAL A 30 -7.30 -11.74 9.62
CA VAL A 30 -7.72 -13.15 9.65
C VAL A 30 -8.81 -13.45 10.68
N THR A 31 -8.72 -12.91 11.91
CA THR A 31 -9.65 -13.25 13.02
C THR A 31 -10.75 -12.20 13.23
N MET A 32 -10.70 -11.08 12.51
CA MET A 32 -11.68 -10.01 12.68
C MET A 32 -13.06 -10.45 12.19
N SER A 33 -14.06 -10.34 13.06
CA SER A 33 -15.45 -10.58 12.67
C SER A 33 -15.87 -9.66 11.53
N ARG A 34 -16.48 -10.23 10.48
CA ARG A 34 -16.97 -9.50 9.31
C ARG A 34 -18.40 -9.04 9.56
N TYR A 35 -18.71 -7.79 9.24
CA TYR A 35 -20.07 -7.25 9.36
C TYR A 35 -20.45 -6.47 8.11
N ASN A 36 -21.65 -6.69 7.57
CA ASN A 36 -22.16 -5.91 6.43
C ASN A 36 -22.66 -4.52 6.90
N PHE A 37 -23.21 -3.70 5.98
CA PHE A 37 -23.77 -2.39 6.35
C PHE A 37 -24.99 -2.46 7.27
N LYS A 38 -25.68 -3.61 7.32
CA LYS A 38 -26.78 -3.87 8.25
C LYS A 38 -26.32 -4.32 9.64
N ARG A 39 -25.00 -4.42 9.87
CA ARG A 39 -24.37 -4.93 11.11
C ARG A 39 -24.67 -6.41 11.36
N GLU A 40 -25.05 -7.14 10.33
CA GLU A 40 -25.20 -8.58 10.39
C GLU A 40 -23.82 -9.21 10.23
N LYS A 41 -23.53 -10.23 11.04
CA LYS A 41 -22.27 -10.97 10.96
C LYS A 41 -22.25 -11.72 9.63
N VAL A 42 -21.18 -11.54 8.87
CA VAL A 42 -20.94 -12.23 7.59
C VAL A 42 -19.92 -13.34 7.83
N GLU A 43 -20.06 -14.44 7.10
CA GLU A 43 -19.11 -15.54 7.14
C GLU A 43 -17.78 -15.13 6.49
N THR A 44 -16.70 -15.80 6.88
CA THR A 44 -15.35 -15.56 6.33
C THR A 44 -15.07 -16.43 5.10
N GLU A 45 -16.10 -16.97 4.45
CA GLU A 45 -15.94 -17.64 3.16
C GLU A 45 -15.65 -16.58 2.10
N PHE A 46 -14.54 -16.73 1.37
CA PHE A 46 -14.19 -15.82 0.30
C PHE A 46 -15.24 -15.88 -0.82
N ASN A 47 -16.06 -14.84 -0.96
CA ASN A 47 -17.07 -14.79 -2.02
C ASN A 47 -17.26 -13.37 -2.53
N LEU A 48 -16.51 -13.02 -3.58
CA LEU A 48 -16.63 -11.72 -4.26
C LEU A 48 -17.86 -11.62 -5.18
N ASP A 49 -18.81 -12.55 -5.13
CA ASP A 49 -20.13 -12.37 -5.74
C ASP A 49 -21.20 -12.05 -4.69
N ASP A 50 -20.98 -12.44 -3.43
CA ASP A 50 -21.86 -12.07 -2.33
C ASP A 50 -21.72 -10.58 -1.97
N SER A 51 -22.84 -9.86 -2.11
CA SER A 51 -22.94 -8.47 -1.71
C SER A 51 -22.65 -8.25 -0.22
N ASN A 52 -23.03 -9.18 0.67
CA ASN A 52 -22.77 -9.04 2.10
C ASN A 52 -21.28 -9.15 2.40
N TYR A 53 -20.58 -10.09 1.77
CA TYR A 53 -19.12 -10.23 1.86
C TYR A 53 -18.40 -8.96 1.38
N LYS A 54 -18.75 -8.41 0.20
CA LYS A 54 -18.20 -7.13 -0.29
C LYS A 54 -18.43 -5.98 0.69
N GLN A 55 -19.66 -5.84 1.17
CA GLN A 55 -19.98 -4.81 2.16
C GLN A 55 -19.15 -4.98 3.42
N SER A 56 -18.87 -6.22 3.83
CA SER A 56 -18.05 -6.48 5.00
C SER A 56 -16.60 -6.03 4.85
N LEU A 57 -16.01 -6.22 3.68
CA LEU A 57 -14.67 -5.70 3.37
C LEU A 57 -14.68 -4.15 3.36
N ILE A 58 -15.73 -3.54 2.81
CA ILE A 58 -15.87 -2.07 2.84
C ILE A 58 -16.02 -1.57 4.27
N VAL A 59 -16.85 -2.20 5.11
CA VAL A 59 -16.98 -1.83 6.53
C VAL A 59 -15.63 -1.98 7.25
N LEU A 60 -14.84 -2.99 6.91
CA LEU A 60 -13.51 -3.20 7.49
C LEU A 60 -12.51 -2.08 7.11
N SER A 61 -12.71 -1.40 5.97
CA SER A 61 -11.93 -0.22 5.57
C SER A 61 -12.28 1.05 6.37
N PHE A 62 -13.50 1.13 6.93
CA PHE A 62 -14.03 2.35 7.54
C PHE A 62 -13.19 2.91 8.68
N PRO A 63 -12.66 2.12 9.64
CA PRO A 63 -11.84 2.68 10.70
C PRO A 63 -10.63 3.45 10.16
N GLY A 64 -9.93 2.92 9.15
CA GLY A 64 -8.79 3.61 8.53
C GLY A 64 -9.22 4.86 7.77
N LEU A 65 -10.24 4.74 6.90
CA LEU A 65 -10.74 5.85 6.08
C LEU A 65 -11.32 6.99 6.93
N LEU A 66 -12.22 6.66 7.87
CA LEU A 66 -12.86 7.65 8.74
C LEU A 66 -11.85 8.31 9.67
N LEU A 67 -10.92 7.55 10.25
CA LEU A 67 -9.89 8.13 11.13
C LEU A 67 -8.97 9.07 10.35
N GLY A 68 -8.56 8.69 9.12
CA GLY A 68 -7.76 9.55 8.25
C GLY A 68 -8.45 10.87 7.90
N ILE A 69 -9.74 10.81 7.53
CA ILE A 69 -10.57 11.99 7.25
C ILE A 69 -10.80 12.84 8.51
N PHE A 70 -11.17 12.20 9.62
CA PHE A 70 -11.45 12.89 10.88
C PHE A 70 -10.23 13.61 11.43
N ILE A 71 -9.05 12.97 11.40
CA ILE A 71 -7.79 13.61 11.79
C ILE A 71 -7.49 14.80 10.90
N MET A 72 -7.70 14.69 9.58
CA MET A 72 -7.52 15.82 8.67
C MET A 72 -8.41 17.01 9.07
N PHE A 73 -9.72 16.78 9.27
CA PHE A 73 -10.64 17.83 9.68
C PHE A 73 -10.28 18.44 11.04
N LEU A 74 -9.99 17.61 12.05
CA LEU A 74 -9.59 18.09 13.36
C LEU A 74 -8.31 18.92 13.31
N GLY A 75 -7.32 18.49 12.53
CA GLY A 75 -6.08 19.25 12.38
C GLY A 75 -6.30 20.56 11.63
N VAL A 76 -7.13 20.59 10.59
CA VAL A 76 -7.52 21.84 9.90
C VAL A 76 -8.25 22.79 10.86
N ILE A 77 -9.21 22.30 11.66
CA ILE A 77 -9.92 23.10 12.66
C ILE A 77 -8.96 23.61 13.73
N ALA A 78 -8.07 22.76 14.26
CA ALA A 78 -7.09 23.16 15.26
C ALA A 78 -6.15 24.24 14.74
N LEU A 79 -5.74 24.16 13.46
CA LEU A 79 -4.89 25.14 12.81
C LEU A 79 -5.66 26.44 12.48
N PHE A 80 -6.93 26.33 12.08
CA PHE A 80 -7.81 27.47 11.87
C PHE A 80 -8.09 28.24 13.17
N LEU A 81 -8.54 27.55 14.22
CA LEU A 81 -8.79 28.15 15.54
C LEU A 81 -7.52 28.81 16.07
N ARG A 82 -6.37 28.18 15.87
CA ARG A 82 -5.09 28.77 16.24
C ARG A 82 -4.81 30.07 15.48
N ASN A 83 -5.04 30.10 14.17
CA ASN A 83 -4.86 31.32 13.37
C ASN A 83 -5.85 32.41 13.81
N CYS A 84 -7.10 32.07 14.11
CA CYS A 84 -8.12 33.01 14.59
C CYS A 84 -7.78 33.60 15.97
N ILE A 85 -7.38 32.77 16.94
CA ILE A 85 -6.96 33.22 18.28
C ILE A 85 -5.77 34.18 18.17
N THR A 86 -4.86 33.90 17.23
CA THR A 86 -3.69 34.74 16.97
C THR A 86 -4.06 36.11 16.40
N CYS A 87 -5.08 36.18 15.54
CA CYS A 87 -5.55 37.45 14.97
C CYS A 87 -6.30 38.31 16.00
N SER A 88 -7.09 37.70 16.88
CA SER A 88 -7.90 38.42 17.88
C SER A 88 -7.04 39.22 18.88
N GLY A 89 -5.87 38.69 19.26
CA GLY A 89 -5.01 39.33 20.26
C GLY A 89 -4.34 40.65 19.84
N LYS A 90 -4.45 41.09 18.57
CA LYS A 90 -3.79 42.32 18.09
C LYS A 90 -4.66 43.59 18.15
N ARG A 91 -5.97 43.50 18.38
CA ARG A 91 -6.87 44.65 18.19
C ARG A 91 -6.97 45.65 19.36
N ASN A 92 -6.48 45.34 20.56
CA ASN A 92 -6.71 46.21 21.73
C ASN A 92 -5.50 47.06 22.17
N LYS A 93 -4.49 47.28 21.32
CA LYS A 93 -3.31 48.10 21.69
C LYS A 93 -3.19 49.44 20.96
N ASN A 94 -4.06 49.74 20.00
CA ASN A 94 -3.95 50.97 19.21
C ASN A 94 -5.00 52.04 19.56
N GLU A 95 -5.77 51.87 20.64
CA GLU A 95 -6.83 52.84 21.02
C GLU A 95 -6.43 53.73 22.21
N ILE A 96 -5.15 53.77 22.62
CA ILE A 96 -4.69 54.63 23.74
C ILE A 96 -3.48 55.50 23.36
N GLN A 97 -3.21 55.73 22.06
CA GLN A 97 -2.07 56.57 21.68
C GLN A 97 -2.37 57.59 20.57
N ASP A 98 -3.63 58.01 20.44
CA ASP A 98 -4.03 59.16 19.62
C ASP A 98 -4.69 60.23 20.51
N GLU A 99 -3.95 60.75 21.48
CA GLU A 99 -4.26 62.05 22.11
C GLU A 99 -2.99 62.56 22.81
N ASN A 100 -2.02 63.05 22.02
CA ASN A 100 -1.03 64.08 22.37
C ASN A 100 -0.04 64.26 21.21
N GLU A 101 -0.53 64.65 20.03
CA GLU A 101 0.31 65.30 19.02
C GLU A 101 0.69 66.69 19.53
N THR A 102 1.92 66.83 20.01
CA THR A 102 2.56 68.14 20.15
C THR A 102 3.43 68.33 18.91
N PRO A 103 3.17 69.33 18.04
CA PRO A 103 3.94 69.55 16.83
C PRO A 103 5.22 70.34 17.17
N GLY A 104 6.38 69.81 16.80
CA GLY A 104 7.63 70.58 16.79
C GLY A 104 8.86 69.74 17.09
N GLY A 105 9.74 69.61 16.11
CA GLY A 105 11.05 69.00 16.30
C GLY A 105 11.58 68.39 15.01
N ASP A 106 12.09 69.26 14.14
CA ASP A 106 12.96 68.93 13.02
C ASP A 106 14.20 68.12 13.46
N ASP A 107 14.80 67.44 12.48
CA ASP A 107 16.18 66.94 12.48
C ASP A 107 16.49 65.70 13.35
N ASP A 108 16.51 64.51 12.75
CA ASP A 108 17.76 63.98 12.19
C ASP A 108 17.57 62.58 11.58
N ASN A 109 18.16 62.39 10.40
CA ASN A 109 18.18 61.17 9.59
C ASN A 109 19.05 60.05 10.21
N GLY A 110 18.85 59.73 11.49
CA GLY A 110 19.49 58.59 12.13
C GLY A 110 18.82 57.30 11.69
N SER A 111 19.41 56.59 10.73
CA SER A 111 18.94 55.31 10.21
C SER A 111 18.62 54.31 11.34
N ILE A 112 17.36 54.25 11.77
CA ILE A 112 16.84 53.23 12.69
C ILE A 112 16.66 51.92 11.91
N ILE A 113 17.74 51.40 11.35
CA ILE A 113 17.86 49.97 11.13
C ILE A 113 18.26 49.43 12.51
N SER A 114 17.29 49.36 13.44
CA SER A 114 17.49 48.70 14.72
C SER A 114 17.81 47.25 14.40
N GLU A 115 19.09 46.93 14.46
CA GLU A 115 19.61 45.59 14.23
C GLU A 115 18.96 44.69 15.26
N TYR A 116 17.99 43.90 14.81
CA TYR A 116 17.23 42.98 15.63
C TYR A 116 18.20 41.97 16.26
N GLN A 117 18.68 42.25 17.46
CA GLN A 117 19.41 41.29 18.29
C GLN A 117 18.36 40.49 19.09
N PRO A 118 18.01 39.26 18.66
CA PRO A 118 17.13 38.42 19.46
C PRO A 118 17.76 38.20 20.83
N SER A 119 17.03 38.53 21.91
CA SER A 119 17.50 38.28 23.27
C SER A 119 17.84 36.80 23.42
N ARG A 120 19.12 36.52 23.71
CA ARG A 120 19.70 35.19 23.94
C ARG A 120 19.27 34.65 25.30
N ASP A 121 17.98 34.60 25.57
CA ASP A 121 17.50 33.73 26.64
C ASP A 121 17.62 32.30 26.13
N ASN A 122 18.75 31.68 26.45
CA ASN A 122 19.03 30.30 26.09
C ASN A 122 17.85 29.43 26.54
N PRO A 123 17.08 28.81 25.62
CA PRO A 123 16.13 27.79 26.02
C PRO A 123 16.89 26.80 26.89
N THR A 124 16.29 26.36 28.00
CA THR A 124 16.97 25.46 28.93
C THR A 124 17.57 24.31 28.11
N SER A 125 18.90 24.16 28.18
CA SER A 125 19.68 23.23 27.35
C SER A 125 19.05 21.82 27.28
N ILE A 126 18.35 21.44 28.35
CA ILE A 126 17.57 20.21 28.51
C ILE A 126 16.43 20.10 27.48
N LEU A 127 15.60 21.13 27.31
CA LEU A 127 14.46 21.09 26.38
C LEU A 127 14.96 20.85 24.95
N LEU A 128 15.97 21.58 24.51
CA LEU A 128 16.54 21.42 23.17
C LEU A 128 17.12 20.00 22.94
N LYS A 129 17.76 19.41 23.96
CA LYS A 129 18.24 18.02 23.91
C LYS A 129 17.09 17.03 23.73
N ILE A 130 15.99 17.22 24.47
CA ILE A 130 14.79 16.38 24.35
C ILE A 130 14.16 16.51 22.96
N VAL A 131 14.05 17.74 22.41
CA VAL A 131 13.55 17.96 21.05
C VAL A 131 14.39 17.21 20.03
N LYS A 132 15.72 17.34 20.10
CA LYS A 132 16.64 16.64 19.20
C LYS A 132 16.48 15.12 19.30
N PHE A 133 16.30 14.60 20.52
CA PHE A 133 16.07 13.17 20.75
C PHE A 133 14.75 12.70 20.11
N PHE A 134 13.64 13.42 20.28
CA PHE A 134 12.36 13.04 19.65
C PHE A 134 12.42 13.13 18.13
N VAL A 135 13.03 14.18 17.57
CA VAL A 135 13.21 14.29 16.12
C VAL A 135 14.05 13.14 15.58
N PHE A 136 15.13 12.78 16.27
CA PHE A 136 15.95 11.63 15.91
C PHE A 136 15.16 10.31 15.94
N LEU A 137 14.35 10.10 16.98
CA LEU A 137 13.51 8.91 17.11
C LEU A 137 12.43 8.85 16.00
N ILE A 138 11.76 9.97 15.71
CA ILE A 138 10.80 10.08 14.59
C ILE A 138 11.47 9.73 13.26
N ILE A 139 12.69 10.23 13.01
CA ILE A 139 13.44 9.94 11.78
C ILE A 139 13.75 8.46 11.68
N ILE A 140 14.34 7.86 12.72
CA ILE A 140 14.70 6.42 12.71
C ILE A 140 13.45 5.57 12.50
N THR A 141 12.39 5.79 13.28
CA THR A 141 11.15 5.03 13.17
C THR A 141 10.49 5.21 11.80
N THR A 142 10.50 6.41 11.23
CA THR A 142 9.96 6.66 9.89
C THR A 142 10.78 5.97 8.82
N VAL A 143 12.12 5.97 8.92
CA VAL A 143 13.00 5.27 7.97
C VAL A 143 12.78 3.75 8.06
N VAL A 144 12.74 3.18 9.26
CA VAL A 144 12.49 1.75 9.46
C VAL A 144 11.10 1.37 8.94
N GLY A 145 10.07 2.15 9.30
CA GLY A 145 8.71 1.93 8.83
C GLY A 145 8.61 2.03 7.30
N ALA A 146 9.23 3.04 6.68
CA ALA A 146 9.21 3.21 5.23
C ALA A 146 9.94 2.07 4.50
N ILE A 147 11.09 1.62 5.01
CA ILE A 147 11.82 0.47 4.42
C ILE A 147 10.96 -0.79 4.51
N LEU A 148 10.40 -1.09 5.69
CA LEU A 148 9.54 -2.25 5.89
C LEU A 148 8.30 -2.17 4.99
N GLY A 149 7.62 -1.04 4.98
CA GLY A 149 6.41 -0.82 4.20
C GLY A 149 6.62 -0.88 2.70
N LEU A 150 7.67 -0.24 2.17
CA LEU A 150 8.01 -0.28 0.74
C LEU A 150 8.46 -1.67 0.29
N ALA A 151 9.29 -2.35 1.09
CA ALA A 151 9.73 -3.71 0.78
C ALA A 151 8.55 -4.69 0.76
N SER A 152 7.68 -4.60 1.76
CA SER A 152 6.45 -5.39 1.84
C SER A 152 5.46 -5.07 0.71
N ASN A 153 5.33 -3.80 0.32
CA ASN A 153 4.48 -3.40 -0.81
C ASN A 153 4.97 -3.96 -2.13
N SER A 154 6.26 -3.84 -2.41
CA SER A 154 6.85 -4.41 -3.62
C SER A 154 6.69 -5.92 -3.68
N LYS A 155 6.88 -6.61 -2.54
CA LYS A 155 6.67 -8.06 -2.47
C LYS A 155 5.20 -8.44 -2.70
N ALA A 156 4.28 -7.85 -1.95
CA ALA A 156 2.85 -8.12 -2.09
C ALA A 156 2.32 -7.80 -3.51
N GLY A 157 2.79 -6.73 -4.15
CA GLY A 157 2.45 -6.40 -5.54
C GLY A 157 2.93 -7.45 -6.52
N LYS A 158 4.20 -7.86 -6.42
CA LYS A 158 4.76 -8.90 -7.27
C LYS A 158 4.04 -10.24 -7.11
N ASP A 159 3.70 -10.61 -5.89
CA ASP A 159 3.06 -11.90 -5.60
C ASP A 159 1.61 -11.93 -6.14
N LEU A 160 0.85 -10.85 -5.96
CA LEU A 160 -0.50 -10.70 -6.54
C LEU A 160 -0.46 -10.68 -8.08
N ASP A 161 0.41 -9.87 -8.68
CA ASP A 161 0.54 -9.80 -10.14
C ASP A 161 0.93 -11.16 -10.74
N ASN A 162 1.87 -11.87 -10.11
CA ASN A 162 2.28 -13.20 -10.54
C ASN A 162 1.15 -14.21 -10.41
N PHE A 163 0.37 -14.16 -9.32
CA PHE A 163 -0.79 -15.02 -9.13
C PHE A 163 -1.80 -14.86 -10.28
N PHE A 164 -2.28 -13.64 -10.53
CA PHE A 164 -3.28 -13.41 -11.59
C PHE A 164 -2.72 -13.65 -12.99
N LYS A 165 -1.44 -13.36 -13.22
CA LYS A 165 -0.77 -13.67 -14.49
C LYS A 165 -0.70 -15.18 -14.73
N ASN A 166 -0.32 -15.96 -13.71
CA ASN A 166 -0.26 -17.42 -13.81
C ASN A 166 -1.65 -18.02 -14.00
N MET A 167 -2.66 -17.49 -13.30
CA MET A 167 -4.06 -17.88 -13.50
C MET A 167 -4.49 -17.64 -14.95
N ASN A 168 -4.13 -16.49 -15.53
CA ASN A 168 -4.46 -16.15 -16.92
C ASN A 168 -3.72 -17.04 -17.92
N ILE A 169 -2.43 -17.33 -17.69
CA ILE A 169 -1.65 -18.24 -18.54
C ILE A 169 -2.26 -19.64 -18.52
N MET A 170 -2.62 -20.13 -17.32
CA MET A 170 -3.26 -21.43 -17.15
C MET A 170 -4.60 -21.50 -17.88
N ALA A 171 -5.47 -20.50 -17.70
CA ALA A 171 -6.76 -20.45 -18.37
C ALA A 171 -6.61 -20.42 -19.90
N ASN A 172 -5.67 -19.62 -20.41
CA ASN A 172 -5.34 -19.59 -21.84
C ASN A 172 -4.80 -20.92 -22.38
N ASN A 173 -3.97 -21.62 -21.60
CA ASN A 173 -3.48 -22.95 -21.97
C ASN A 173 -4.61 -23.98 -22.02
N ALA A 174 -5.56 -23.90 -21.08
CA ALA A 174 -6.74 -24.76 -21.07
C ALA A 174 -7.64 -24.48 -22.27
N ARG A 175 -7.93 -23.21 -22.56
CA ARG A 175 -8.64 -22.78 -23.77
C ARG A 175 -7.97 -23.24 -25.07
N LYS A 176 -6.65 -23.07 -25.20
CA LYS A 176 -5.90 -23.55 -26.38
C LYS A 176 -5.98 -25.06 -26.54
N THR A 177 -5.85 -25.81 -25.43
CA THR A 177 -5.95 -27.27 -25.41
C THR A 177 -7.33 -27.72 -25.89
N SER A 178 -8.38 -27.11 -25.35
CA SER A 178 -9.76 -27.38 -25.73
C SER A 178 -10.03 -27.05 -27.22
N ASN A 179 -9.62 -25.86 -27.69
CA ASN A 179 -9.79 -25.46 -29.09
C ASN A 179 -9.04 -26.36 -30.08
N ASN A 180 -7.84 -26.83 -29.73
CA ASN A 180 -7.09 -27.76 -30.58
C ASN A 180 -7.83 -29.10 -30.75
N LEU A 181 -8.50 -29.57 -29.70
CA LEU A 181 -9.25 -30.82 -29.74
C LEU A 181 -10.54 -30.68 -30.55
N VAL A 182 -11.30 -29.60 -30.32
CA VAL A 182 -12.48 -29.24 -31.13
C VAL A 182 -12.11 -29.20 -32.62
N HIS A 183 -10.99 -28.58 -32.98
CA HIS A 183 -10.53 -28.52 -34.37
C HIS A 183 -10.18 -29.91 -34.94
N VAL A 184 -9.53 -30.78 -34.18
CA VAL A 184 -9.12 -32.11 -34.68
C VAL A 184 -10.29 -33.07 -34.85
N PHE A 185 -11.36 -32.90 -34.07
CA PHE A 185 -12.58 -33.70 -34.20
C PHE A 185 -13.61 -33.10 -35.17
N ALA A 186 -13.47 -31.84 -35.59
CA ALA A 186 -14.37 -31.23 -36.55
C ALA A 186 -14.36 -31.98 -37.90
N GLY A 187 -15.49 -32.62 -38.25
CA GLY A 187 -15.77 -33.09 -39.60
C GLY A 187 -15.22 -34.47 -40.00
N LYS A 188 -14.75 -35.31 -39.07
CA LYS A 188 -14.14 -36.61 -39.43
C LYS A 188 -15.12 -37.78 -39.53
N THR A 189 -16.09 -37.90 -38.62
CA THR A 189 -17.11 -38.98 -38.57
C THR A 189 -18.36 -38.56 -37.78
N ASP A 190 -19.47 -39.31 -37.86
CA ASP A 190 -20.64 -39.06 -37.00
C ASP A 190 -20.32 -39.22 -35.51
N ILE A 191 -19.45 -40.17 -35.14
CA ILE A 191 -19.03 -40.34 -33.74
C ILE A 191 -18.24 -39.11 -33.26
N THR A 192 -17.40 -38.51 -34.13
CA THR A 192 -16.72 -37.26 -33.76
C THR A 192 -17.67 -36.09 -33.55
N LYS A 193 -18.86 -36.08 -34.18
CA LYS A 193 -19.88 -35.07 -33.90
C LYS A 193 -20.42 -35.19 -32.47
N THR A 194 -20.66 -36.41 -31.99
CA THR A 194 -21.09 -36.66 -30.60
C THR A 194 -20.02 -36.27 -29.58
N VAL A 195 -18.76 -36.57 -29.87
CA VAL A 195 -17.65 -36.17 -28.98
C VAL A 195 -17.47 -34.66 -28.99
N LEU A 196 -17.60 -34.03 -30.15
CA LEU A 196 -17.57 -32.58 -30.28
C LEU A 196 -18.71 -31.92 -29.50
N SER A 197 -19.92 -32.47 -29.54
CA SER A 197 -21.06 -31.93 -28.77
C SER A 197 -20.82 -32.03 -27.26
N ASN A 198 -20.16 -33.08 -26.78
CA ASN A 198 -19.83 -33.24 -25.36
C ASN A 198 -18.62 -32.38 -24.92
N LEU A 199 -17.69 -32.08 -25.84
CA LEU A 199 -16.55 -31.20 -25.57
C LEU A 199 -16.91 -29.71 -25.66
N LEU A 200 -18.00 -29.35 -26.34
CA LEU A 200 -18.40 -27.95 -26.53
C LEU A 200 -18.75 -27.26 -25.20
N PRO A 201 -19.51 -27.86 -24.25
CA PRO A 201 -19.71 -27.28 -22.92
C PRO A 201 -18.40 -27.00 -22.19
N LEU A 202 -17.47 -27.95 -22.19
CA LEU A 202 -16.15 -27.77 -21.59
C LEU A 202 -15.38 -26.62 -22.25
N THR A 203 -15.48 -26.49 -23.57
CA THR A 203 -14.85 -25.39 -24.34
C THR A 203 -15.43 -24.04 -23.95
N THR A 204 -16.76 -23.95 -23.83
CA THR A 204 -17.46 -22.76 -23.36
C THR A 204 -17.01 -22.38 -21.95
N GLU A 205 -16.90 -23.36 -21.05
CA GLU A 205 -16.42 -23.14 -19.68
C GLU A 205 -14.98 -22.61 -19.65
N MET A 206 -14.08 -23.19 -20.46
CA MET A 206 -12.70 -22.69 -20.57
C MET A 206 -12.61 -21.28 -21.15
N ASN A 207 -13.50 -20.92 -22.08
CA ASN A 207 -13.59 -19.57 -22.62
C ASN A 207 -14.07 -18.58 -21.55
N ASN A 208 -15.11 -18.93 -20.79
CA ASN A 208 -15.63 -18.13 -19.69
C ASN A 208 -14.56 -17.92 -18.61
N MET A 209 -13.91 -19.00 -18.17
CA MET A 209 -12.79 -18.95 -17.23
C MET A 209 -11.68 -18.03 -17.74
N THR A 210 -11.32 -18.10 -19.02
CA THR A 210 -10.29 -17.22 -19.62
C THR A 210 -10.72 -15.75 -19.59
N GLN A 211 -11.96 -15.45 -19.96
CA GLN A 211 -12.48 -14.08 -19.98
C GLN A 211 -12.55 -13.49 -18.56
N THR A 212 -13.07 -14.26 -17.60
CA THR A 212 -13.15 -13.86 -16.19
C THR A 212 -11.76 -13.61 -15.63
N THR A 213 -10.82 -14.52 -15.83
CA THR A 213 -9.44 -14.34 -15.35
C THR A 213 -8.74 -13.14 -16.00
N HIS A 214 -8.97 -12.91 -17.30
CA HIS A 214 -8.40 -11.73 -17.97
C HIS A 214 -8.96 -10.43 -17.40
N ARG A 215 -10.27 -10.36 -17.14
CA ARG A 215 -10.90 -9.21 -16.51
C ARG A 215 -10.32 -8.94 -15.12
N ILE A 216 -10.22 -9.99 -14.29
CA ILE A 216 -9.65 -9.88 -12.95
C ILE A 216 -8.20 -9.39 -13.01
N LEU A 217 -7.38 -9.90 -13.93
CA LEU A 217 -6.01 -9.44 -14.11
C LEU A 217 -5.92 -7.93 -14.41
N VAL A 218 -6.81 -7.40 -15.25
CA VAL A 218 -6.85 -5.97 -15.58
C VAL A 218 -7.31 -5.13 -14.38
N GLU A 219 -8.36 -5.57 -13.70
CA GLU A 219 -8.89 -4.89 -12.50
C GLU A 219 -7.84 -4.87 -11.37
N GLU A 220 -7.14 -5.99 -11.14
CA GLU A 220 -6.08 -6.08 -10.14
C GLU A 220 -4.89 -5.19 -10.51
N THR A 221 -4.45 -5.19 -11.77
CA THR A 221 -3.32 -4.33 -12.19
C THR A 221 -3.60 -2.86 -11.87
N ASN A 222 -4.83 -2.40 -12.09
CA ASN A 222 -5.24 -1.04 -11.78
C ASN A 222 -5.29 -0.78 -10.25
N LEU A 223 -5.81 -1.73 -9.48
CA LEU A 223 -5.89 -1.62 -8.02
C LEU A 223 -4.49 -1.65 -7.39
N ASN A 224 -3.60 -2.52 -7.88
CA ASN A 224 -2.21 -2.63 -7.44
C ASN A 224 -1.45 -1.32 -7.71
N ASN A 225 -1.61 -0.73 -8.90
CA ASN A 225 -1.02 0.59 -9.22
C ASN A 225 -1.52 1.70 -8.29
N LEU A 226 -2.83 1.73 -7.99
CA LEU A 226 -3.42 2.71 -7.08
C LEU A 226 -2.87 2.53 -5.65
N ARG A 227 -2.85 1.29 -5.16
CA ARG A 227 -2.30 0.91 -3.86
C ARG A 227 -0.85 1.37 -3.74
N GLU A 228 0.00 0.95 -4.69
CA GLU A 228 1.41 1.31 -4.71
C GLU A 228 1.62 2.83 -4.73
N SER A 229 0.84 3.56 -5.55
CA SER A 229 0.92 5.02 -5.63
C SER A 229 0.59 5.70 -4.30
N ILE A 230 -0.47 5.27 -3.61
CA ILE A 230 -0.88 5.84 -2.31
C ILE A 230 0.18 5.53 -1.24
N THR A 231 0.67 4.30 -1.20
CA THR A 231 1.70 3.86 -0.26
C THR A 231 3.02 4.62 -0.45
N ILE A 232 3.51 4.70 -1.70
CA ILE A 232 4.73 5.46 -2.03
C ILE A 232 4.55 6.94 -1.69
N MET A 233 3.43 7.55 -2.05
CA MET A 233 3.14 8.95 -1.73
C MET A 233 3.14 9.19 -0.22
N GLY A 234 2.52 8.31 0.56
CA GLY A 234 2.52 8.37 2.03
C GLY A 234 3.94 8.39 2.61
N TYR A 235 4.82 7.51 2.14
CA TYR A 235 6.21 7.45 2.59
C TYR A 235 7.06 8.63 2.12
N ILE A 236 6.90 9.10 0.88
CA ILE A 236 7.60 10.28 0.38
C ILE A 236 7.24 11.50 1.22
N ILE A 237 5.95 11.72 1.49
CA ILE A 237 5.51 12.84 2.32
C ILE A 237 6.08 12.68 3.73
N ALA A 238 6.06 11.48 4.33
CA ALA A 238 6.67 11.25 5.64
C ALA A 238 8.16 11.63 5.67
N ILE A 239 8.93 11.28 4.64
CA ILE A 239 10.36 11.64 4.52
C ILE A 239 10.54 13.16 4.38
N ILE A 240 9.73 13.82 3.55
CA ILE A 240 9.73 15.28 3.41
C ILE A 240 9.40 15.95 4.74
N THR A 241 8.41 15.42 5.47
CA THR A 241 8.05 15.91 6.81
C THR A 241 9.22 15.76 7.79
N CYS A 242 9.95 14.64 7.76
CA CYS A 242 11.17 14.47 8.56
C CYS A 242 12.25 15.50 8.21
N ALA A 243 12.56 15.69 6.92
CA ALA A 243 13.53 16.68 6.46
C ALA A 243 13.14 18.11 6.87
N TRP A 244 11.85 18.42 6.76
CA TRP A 244 11.29 19.70 7.21
C TRP A 244 11.35 19.85 8.74
N GLY A 245 11.22 18.76 9.48
CA GLY A 245 11.39 18.74 10.93
C GLY A 245 12.80 19.18 11.34
N ILE A 246 13.83 18.66 10.66
CA ILE A 246 15.23 19.07 10.86
C ILE A 246 15.40 20.55 10.53
N PHE A 247 14.86 20.99 9.39
CA PHE A 247 14.89 22.40 8.97
C PHE A 247 14.19 23.32 9.99
N GLY A 248 13.06 22.90 10.55
CA GLY A 248 12.33 23.64 11.58
C GLY A 248 13.13 23.80 12.86
N VAL A 249 13.79 22.73 13.32
CA VAL A 249 14.69 22.77 14.48
C VAL A 249 15.90 23.66 14.23
N ALA A 250 16.50 23.61 13.03
CA ALA A 250 17.67 24.40 12.68
C ALA A 250 17.36 25.91 12.58
N ASN A 251 16.26 26.28 11.92
CA ASN A 251 15.92 27.70 11.72
C ASN A 251 15.21 28.33 12.92
N GLY A 252 14.52 27.53 13.74
CA GLY A 252 13.78 28.02 14.90
C GLY A 252 12.67 29.02 14.56
N LYS A 253 12.24 29.11 13.29
CA LYS A 253 11.18 30.03 12.84
C LYS A 253 9.81 29.38 13.08
N SER A 254 8.89 30.14 13.66
CA SER A 254 7.54 29.65 14.03
C SER A 254 6.73 29.12 12.85
N TRP A 255 6.83 29.77 11.69
CA TRP A 255 6.14 29.34 10.47
C TRP A 255 6.59 27.95 10.00
N SER A 256 7.86 27.60 10.22
CA SER A 256 8.39 26.29 9.84
C SER A 256 7.73 25.16 10.64
N PHE A 257 7.51 25.36 11.95
CA PHE A 257 6.80 24.39 12.80
C PHE A 257 5.31 24.32 12.47
N MET A 258 4.71 25.43 12.04
CA MET A 258 3.34 25.43 11.56
C MET A 258 3.21 24.59 10.29
N PHE A 259 4.09 24.79 9.30
CA PHE A 259 4.11 23.94 8.11
C PHE A 259 4.39 22.47 8.43
N LEU A 260 5.29 22.19 9.37
CA LEU A 260 5.56 20.84 9.86
C LEU A 260 4.28 20.17 10.41
N SER A 261 3.45 20.92 11.15
CA SER A 261 2.20 20.37 11.68
C SER A 261 1.19 20.01 10.58
N TYR A 262 1.11 20.80 9.48
CA TYR A 262 0.29 20.45 8.32
C TYR A 262 0.82 19.20 7.61
N LEU A 263 2.13 19.12 7.39
CA LEU A 263 2.75 17.97 6.75
C LEU A 263 2.58 16.70 7.59
N SER A 264 2.77 16.76 8.91
CA SER A 264 2.56 15.60 9.79
C SER A 264 1.11 15.13 9.77
N LEU A 265 0.15 16.06 9.71
CA LEU A 265 -1.26 15.73 9.64
C LEU A 265 -1.59 15.03 8.32
N LEU A 266 -1.08 15.58 7.21
CA LEU A 266 -1.22 15.00 5.88
C LEU A 266 -0.61 13.59 5.81
N THR A 267 0.58 13.40 6.39
CA THR A 267 1.23 12.09 6.51
C THR A 267 0.35 11.10 7.26
N ILE A 268 -0.15 11.46 8.45
CA ILE A 268 -1.03 10.59 9.23
C ILE A 268 -2.29 10.24 8.43
N SER A 269 -2.94 11.23 7.80
CA SER A 269 -4.14 11.00 7.01
C SER A 269 -3.92 10.04 5.84
N ILE A 270 -2.86 10.22 5.05
CA ILE A 270 -2.57 9.35 3.89
C ILE A 270 -2.25 7.92 4.35
N ILE A 271 -1.49 7.77 5.42
CA ILE A 271 -1.13 6.46 5.95
C ILE A 271 -2.35 5.72 6.50
N LEU A 272 -3.27 6.44 7.16
CA LEU A 272 -4.52 5.84 7.63
C LEU A 272 -5.48 5.50 6.47
N LEU A 273 -5.47 6.28 5.39
CA LEU A 273 -6.18 5.94 4.16
C LEU A 273 -5.60 4.67 3.52
N ALA A 274 -4.28 4.55 3.46
CA ALA A 274 -3.58 3.36 2.97
C ALA A 274 -3.93 2.12 3.82
N MET A 275 -3.88 2.26 5.14
CA MET A 275 -4.31 1.23 6.08
C MET A 275 -5.76 0.80 5.86
N GLY A 276 -6.65 1.75 5.53
CA GLY A 276 -8.04 1.47 5.15
C GLY A 276 -8.16 0.54 3.92
N MET A 277 -7.19 0.54 3.01
CA MET A 277 -7.15 -0.38 1.87
C MET A 277 -6.46 -1.72 2.19
N HIS A 278 -5.40 -1.69 3.01
CA HIS A 278 -4.60 -2.90 3.29
C HIS A 278 -5.25 -3.86 4.27
N ILE A 279 -6.05 -3.36 5.22
CA ILE A 279 -6.80 -4.22 6.14
C ILE A 279 -7.79 -5.13 5.38
N PRO A 280 -8.71 -4.63 4.53
CA PRO A 280 -9.59 -5.50 3.76
C PRO A 280 -8.84 -6.38 2.76
N LEU A 281 -7.71 -5.94 2.22
CA LEU A 281 -6.87 -6.79 1.38
C LEU A 281 -6.27 -7.97 2.16
N SER A 282 -5.76 -7.75 3.38
CA SER A 282 -5.25 -8.82 4.25
C SER A 282 -6.36 -9.79 4.62
N ALA A 283 -7.52 -9.26 5.01
CA ALA A 283 -8.71 -10.05 5.28
C ALA A 283 -9.11 -10.93 4.09
N ALA A 284 -9.26 -10.34 2.90
CA ALA A 284 -9.64 -11.06 1.68
C ALA A 284 -8.59 -12.09 1.26
N SER A 285 -7.30 -11.78 1.39
CA SER A 285 -6.21 -12.72 1.08
C SER A 285 -6.23 -13.92 2.02
N SER A 286 -6.46 -13.67 3.31
CA SER A 286 -6.62 -14.72 4.31
C SER A 286 -7.85 -15.58 4.04
N ASP A 287 -9.00 -14.97 3.78
CA ASP A 287 -10.25 -15.69 3.50
C ASP A 287 -10.08 -16.55 2.23
N PHE A 288 -9.43 -16.02 1.20
CA PHE A 288 -9.08 -16.75 -0.02
C PHE A 288 -8.19 -17.96 0.27
N CYS A 289 -7.11 -17.77 1.03
CA CYS A 289 -6.20 -18.86 1.40
C CYS A 289 -6.88 -19.95 2.23
N ASN A 290 -7.74 -19.55 3.19
CA ASN A 290 -8.55 -20.51 3.93
C ASN A 290 -9.50 -21.30 3.02
N SER A 291 -10.08 -20.66 2.00
CA SER A 291 -10.89 -21.35 0.98
C SER A 291 -10.04 -22.31 0.13
N LEU A 292 -8.79 -21.95 -0.18
CA LEU A 292 -7.87 -22.87 -0.87
C LEU A 292 -7.53 -24.08 -0.03
N ASP A 293 -7.28 -23.92 1.27
CA ASP A 293 -7.00 -25.03 2.18
C ASP A 293 -8.19 -26.00 2.25
N GLN A 294 -9.40 -25.47 2.38
CA GLN A 294 -10.62 -26.28 2.38
C GLN A 294 -10.79 -27.07 1.08
N TYR A 295 -10.50 -26.46 -0.06
CA TYR A 295 -10.59 -27.14 -1.35
C TYR A 295 -9.49 -28.20 -1.53
N VAL A 296 -8.24 -27.86 -1.23
CA VAL A 296 -7.10 -28.77 -1.46
C VAL A 296 -7.14 -29.96 -0.51
N ASP A 297 -7.40 -29.74 0.79
CA ASP A 297 -7.31 -30.78 1.81
C ASP A 297 -8.62 -31.54 2.03
N LYS A 298 -9.77 -30.86 1.94
CA LYS A 298 -11.09 -31.44 2.26
C LYS A 298 -11.96 -31.67 1.04
N ASP A 299 -11.51 -31.26 -0.16
CA ASP A 299 -12.27 -31.34 -1.41
C ASP A 299 -13.61 -30.56 -1.35
N ILE A 300 -13.71 -29.57 -0.46
CA ILE A 300 -14.88 -28.70 -0.33
C ILE A 300 -14.75 -27.59 -1.36
N LYS A 301 -15.65 -27.55 -2.34
CA LYS A 301 -15.66 -26.53 -3.41
C LYS A 301 -16.21 -25.21 -2.86
N PRO A 302 -15.42 -24.12 -2.82
CA PRO A 302 -15.91 -22.83 -2.37
C PRO A 302 -16.75 -22.18 -3.46
N THR A 303 -17.70 -21.33 -3.06
CA THR A 303 -18.70 -20.73 -3.97
C THR A 303 -18.07 -19.91 -5.10
N TRP A 304 -17.00 -19.16 -4.79
CA TRP A 304 -16.28 -18.38 -5.80
C TRP A 304 -15.66 -19.26 -6.89
N MET A 305 -15.22 -20.48 -6.53
CA MET A 305 -14.58 -21.39 -7.47
C MET A 305 -15.61 -21.95 -8.44
N THR A 306 -16.82 -22.27 -7.99
CA THR A 306 -17.90 -22.74 -8.87
C THR A 306 -18.33 -21.68 -9.88
N ASN A 307 -18.22 -20.38 -9.53
CA ASN A 307 -18.48 -19.28 -10.45
C ASN A 307 -17.34 -19.03 -11.44
N TRP A 308 -16.11 -19.41 -11.07
CA TRP A 308 -14.94 -19.29 -11.93
C TRP A 308 -14.79 -20.46 -12.91
N ILE A 309 -14.97 -21.68 -12.41
CA ILE A 309 -14.96 -22.92 -13.19
C ILE A 309 -15.84 -23.98 -12.52
N ASN A 310 -16.88 -24.41 -13.22
CA ASN A 310 -17.70 -25.52 -12.76
C ASN A 310 -16.99 -26.86 -13.01
N CYS A 311 -16.55 -27.50 -11.91
CA CYS A 311 -15.85 -28.78 -11.90
C CYS A 311 -16.76 -29.99 -11.65
N ASP A 312 -18.08 -29.85 -11.77
CA ASP A 312 -18.98 -31.00 -11.73
C ASP A 312 -18.85 -31.77 -13.04
N VAL A 313 -18.16 -32.91 -12.96
CA VAL A 313 -17.89 -33.77 -14.11
C VAL A 313 -19.21 -34.38 -14.57
N ASP A 314 -19.77 -33.84 -15.67
CA ASP A 314 -20.81 -34.54 -16.40
C ASP A 314 -20.23 -35.87 -16.92
N VAL A 315 -20.92 -36.98 -16.66
CA VAL A 315 -20.55 -38.32 -17.13
C VAL A 315 -20.27 -38.30 -18.65
N SER A 316 -21.01 -37.46 -19.39
CA SER A 316 -20.84 -37.26 -20.83
C SER A 316 -19.45 -36.75 -21.24
N ILE A 317 -18.78 -35.96 -20.37
CA ILE A 317 -17.43 -35.43 -20.60
C ILE A 317 -16.40 -36.54 -20.41
N SER A 318 -16.57 -37.41 -19.40
CA SER A 318 -15.66 -38.54 -19.17
C SER A 318 -15.65 -39.49 -20.37
N ASP A 319 -16.82 -39.83 -20.90
CA ASP A 319 -16.95 -40.70 -22.08
C ASP A 319 -16.31 -40.05 -23.33
N ALA A 320 -16.50 -38.74 -23.49
CA ALA A 320 -15.89 -37.97 -24.58
C ALA A 320 -14.35 -37.94 -24.48
N VAL A 321 -13.81 -37.85 -23.26
CA VAL A 321 -12.36 -37.92 -23.00
C VAL A 321 -11.82 -39.30 -23.34
N GLU A 322 -12.48 -40.37 -22.90
CA GLU A 322 -12.05 -41.75 -23.18
C GLU A 322 -12.09 -42.06 -24.68
N PHE A 323 -13.14 -41.63 -25.38
CA PHE A 323 -13.20 -41.71 -26.84
C PHE A 323 -12.05 -40.94 -27.49
N SER A 324 -11.78 -39.72 -27.02
CA SER A 324 -10.68 -38.90 -27.52
C SER A 324 -9.33 -39.59 -27.32
N GLU A 325 -9.11 -40.25 -26.18
CA GLU A 325 -7.93 -41.09 -25.91
C GLU A 325 -7.82 -42.25 -26.90
N GLY A 326 -8.96 -42.89 -27.23
CA GLY A 326 -9.04 -43.97 -28.23
C GLY A 326 -8.65 -43.52 -29.63
N GLU A 327 -9.26 -42.45 -30.15
CA GLU A 327 -8.97 -41.92 -31.50
C GLU A 327 -7.53 -41.43 -31.64
N ILE A 328 -7.01 -40.81 -30.60
CA ILE A 328 -5.64 -40.27 -30.61
C ILE A 328 -4.61 -41.39 -30.52
N SER A 329 -4.94 -42.48 -29.83
CA SER A 329 -4.12 -43.70 -29.85
C SER A 329 -4.08 -44.32 -31.26
N LYS A 330 -5.16 -44.24 -32.04
CA LYS A 330 -5.17 -44.65 -33.46
C LYS A 330 -4.28 -43.74 -34.31
N LEU A 331 -4.35 -42.42 -34.11
CA LEU A 331 -3.48 -41.46 -34.80
C LEU A 331 -1.99 -41.70 -34.50
N LEU A 332 -1.64 -41.92 -33.22
CA LEU A 332 -0.25 -42.22 -32.83
C LEU A 332 0.25 -43.53 -33.45
N LYS A 333 -0.60 -44.57 -33.50
CA LYS A 333 -0.26 -45.82 -34.22
C LYS A 333 -0.01 -45.58 -35.70
N MET A 334 -0.81 -44.74 -36.34
CA MET A 334 -0.65 -44.40 -37.75
C MET A 334 0.62 -43.57 -38.01
N ILE A 335 0.94 -42.60 -37.14
CA ILE A 335 2.23 -41.87 -37.18
C ILE A 335 3.39 -42.87 -37.09
N ASN A 336 3.33 -43.81 -36.15
CA ASN A 336 4.36 -44.83 -35.99
C ASN A 336 4.47 -45.76 -37.18
N LEU A 337 3.37 -46.06 -37.87
CA LEU A 337 3.39 -46.85 -39.09
C LEU A 337 4.15 -46.13 -40.21
N PHE A 338 3.82 -44.86 -40.49
CA PHE A 338 4.56 -44.05 -41.47
C PHE A 338 6.02 -43.84 -41.05
N SER A 339 6.26 -43.45 -39.80
CA SER A 339 7.60 -43.16 -39.29
C SER A 339 8.49 -44.40 -39.28
N SER A 340 7.97 -45.55 -38.85
CA SER A 340 8.73 -46.80 -38.85
C SER A 340 9.02 -47.26 -40.27
N ALA A 341 8.08 -47.11 -41.22
CA ALA A 341 8.27 -47.52 -42.61
C ALA A 341 9.30 -46.66 -43.36
N TYR A 342 9.34 -45.34 -43.10
CA TYR A 342 10.11 -44.40 -43.93
C TYR A 342 11.31 -43.74 -43.23
N THR A 343 11.37 -43.76 -41.91
CA THR A 343 12.47 -43.14 -41.14
C THR A 343 13.12 -44.08 -40.13
N ASN A 344 12.61 -45.31 -39.94
CA ASN A 344 13.02 -46.24 -38.89
C ASN A 344 12.97 -45.63 -37.47
N LYS A 345 12.11 -44.63 -37.24
CA LYS A 345 11.89 -44.01 -35.93
C LYS A 345 10.55 -44.44 -35.36
N THR A 346 10.47 -44.56 -34.04
CA THR A 346 9.22 -44.78 -33.30
C THR A 346 8.99 -43.64 -32.32
N TYR A 347 7.74 -43.20 -32.22
CA TYR A 347 7.31 -42.11 -31.37
C TYR A 347 6.36 -42.62 -30.28
N THR A 348 6.63 -42.19 -29.06
CA THR A 348 5.79 -42.31 -27.88
C THR A 348 5.11 -40.96 -27.61
N LYS A 349 4.16 -40.93 -26.66
CA LYS A 349 3.54 -39.66 -26.24
C LYS A 349 4.56 -38.64 -25.71
N SER A 350 5.67 -39.10 -25.11
CA SER A 350 6.68 -38.23 -24.50
C SER A 350 7.66 -37.63 -25.52
N ASN A 351 7.98 -38.35 -26.60
CA ASN A 351 8.93 -37.87 -27.61
C ASN A 351 8.25 -37.28 -28.86
N LEU A 352 6.92 -37.31 -28.96
CA LEU A 352 6.18 -36.80 -30.13
C LEU A 352 6.47 -35.31 -30.43
N LEU A 353 6.88 -34.53 -29.42
CA LEU A 353 7.32 -33.14 -29.60
C LEU A 353 8.55 -32.99 -30.50
N THR A 354 9.36 -34.04 -30.66
CA THR A 354 10.55 -34.01 -31.53
C THR A 354 10.24 -34.38 -32.97
N LEU A 355 9.02 -34.87 -33.25
CA LEU A 355 8.58 -35.19 -34.60
C LEU A 355 8.33 -33.91 -35.39
N LYS A 356 9.04 -33.76 -36.51
CA LYS A 356 8.76 -32.75 -37.53
C LYS A 356 7.94 -33.40 -38.65
N LEU A 357 6.66 -33.06 -38.74
CA LEU A 357 5.75 -33.65 -39.74
C LEU A 357 6.24 -33.42 -41.17
N ASP A 358 6.83 -32.27 -41.47
CA ASP A 358 7.34 -31.95 -42.81
C ASP A 358 8.52 -32.84 -43.23
N GLU A 359 9.41 -33.17 -42.29
CA GLU A 359 10.52 -34.09 -42.55
C GLU A 359 10.01 -35.52 -42.81
N LEU A 360 9.01 -35.97 -42.03
CA LEU A 360 8.36 -37.26 -42.27
C LEU A 360 7.60 -37.25 -43.59
N ARG A 361 6.89 -36.17 -43.92
CA ARG A 361 6.16 -36.00 -45.17
C ARG A 361 7.09 -36.05 -46.39
N ALA A 362 8.27 -35.45 -46.29
CA ALA A 362 9.24 -35.40 -47.40
C ALA A 362 9.81 -36.76 -47.80
N VAL A 363 9.78 -37.77 -46.92
CA VAL A 363 10.25 -39.13 -47.21
C VAL A 363 9.14 -40.11 -47.60
N ILE A 364 7.87 -39.69 -47.52
CA ILE A 364 6.73 -40.54 -47.88
C ILE A 364 6.57 -40.59 -49.41
N PRO A 365 6.36 -41.78 -50.00
CA PRO A 365 6.06 -41.95 -51.42
C PRO A 365 4.88 -41.09 -51.87
N ILE A 366 4.98 -40.51 -53.08
CA ILE A 366 4.02 -39.53 -53.61
C ILE A 366 2.57 -40.06 -53.60
N ASP A 367 2.37 -41.34 -53.87
CA ASP A 367 1.08 -42.03 -53.86
C ASP A 367 0.42 -42.10 -52.47
N GLN A 368 1.21 -42.00 -51.40
CA GLN A 368 0.73 -42.01 -50.01
C GLN A 368 0.66 -40.63 -49.36
N VAL A 369 1.24 -39.59 -49.99
CA VAL A 369 1.24 -38.22 -49.45
C VAL A 369 -0.18 -37.70 -49.25
N ALA A 370 -1.11 -37.96 -50.19
CA ALA A 370 -2.50 -37.55 -50.05
C ALA A 370 -3.19 -38.19 -48.82
N LEU A 371 -2.90 -39.46 -48.55
CA LEU A 371 -3.41 -40.15 -47.36
C LEU A 371 -2.81 -39.54 -46.09
N PHE A 372 -1.50 -39.30 -46.07
CA PHE A 372 -0.81 -38.66 -44.95
C PHE A 372 -1.40 -37.27 -44.66
N ASP A 373 -1.48 -36.40 -45.67
CA ASP A 373 -2.01 -35.03 -45.55
C ASP A 373 -3.50 -35.02 -45.15
N SER A 374 -4.27 -36.06 -45.51
CA SER A 374 -5.67 -36.19 -45.07
C SER A 374 -5.81 -36.53 -43.58
N LYS A 375 -4.75 -37.06 -42.95
CA LYS A 375 -4.75 -37.52 -41.56
C LYS A 375 -3.96 -36.62 -40.63
N PHE A 376 -2.90 -36.00 -41.13
CA PHE A 376 -1.93 -35.23 -40.37
C PHE A 376 -1.79 -33.82 -40.93
N ASP A 377 -2.09 -32.85 -40.09
CA ASP A 377 -1.84 -31.43 -40.33
C ASP A 377 -0.93 -30.86 -39.22
N GLY A 378 -0.53 -29.59 -39.34
CA GLY A 378 0.26 -28.90 -38.32
C GLY A 378 -0.39 -28.81 -36.93
N LYS A 379 -1.68 -29.18 -36.80
CA LYS A 379 -2.42 -29.18 -35.53
C LYS A 379 -2.55 -30.57 -34.92
N THR A 380 -2.23 -31.63 -35.67
CA THR A 380 -2.41 -33.01 -35.22
C THR A 380 -1.49 -33.36 -34.06
N ILE A 381 -0.20 -32.99 -34.11
CA ILE A 381 0.73 -33.19 -32.97
C ILE A 381 0.26 -32.43 -31.72
N PRO A 382 -0.04 -31.11 -31.79
CA PRO A 382 -0.61 -30.38 -30.66
C PRO A 382 -1.85 -31.07 -30.05
N ALA A 383 -2.77 -31.57 -30.88
CA ALA A 383 -3.95 -32.26 -30.39
C ALA A 383 -3.65 -33.59 -29.69
N ILE A 384 -2.72 -34.40 -30.23
CA ILE A 384 -2.27 -35.64 -29.57
C ILE A 384 -1.70 -35.34 -28.18
N LEU A 385 -0.90 -34.27 -28.06
CA LEU A 385 -0.31 -33.83 -26.80
C LEU A 385 -1.33 -33.16 -25.86
N SER A 386 -2.45 -32.68 -26.39
CA SER A 386 -3.55 -32.07 -25.63
C SER A 386 -4.44 -33.09 -24.93
N VAL A 387 -4.50 -34.36 -25.36
CA VAL A 387 -5.41 -35.35 -24.76
C VAL A 387 -5.15 -35.65 -23.29
N PRO A 388 -3.90 -35.92 -22.84
CA PRO A 388 -3.65 -36.12 -21.40
C PRO A 388 -4.04 -34.89 -20.58
N ARG A 389 -3.90 -33.70 -21.17
CA ARG A 389 -4.33 -32.44 -20.55
C ARG A 389 -5.85 -32.33 -20.50
N LEU A 390 -6.56 -32.81 -21.52
CA LEU A 390 -8.03 -32.88 -21.52
C LEU A 390 -8.54 -33.76 -20.39
N LYS A 391 -7.91 -34.91 -20.14
CA LYS A 391 -8.26 -35.77 -19.01
C LYS A 391 -8.08 -35.07 -17.67
N ASN A 392 -6.99 -34.32 -17.50
CA ASN A 392 -6.78 -33.50 -16.32
C ASN A 392 -7.79 -32.35 -16.24
N MET A 393 -8.24 -31.80 -17.37
CA MET A 393 -9.28 -30.76 -17.44
C MET A 393 -10.66 -31.30 -17.07
N ALA A 394 -11.05 -32.44 -17.63
CA ALA A 394 -12.32 -33.10 -17.37
C ALA A 394 -12.46 -33.52 -15.90
N LYS A 395 -11.35 -33.88 -15.24
CA LYS A 395 -11.33 -34.19 -13.80
C LYS A 395 -11.11 -32.96 -12.91
N CYS A 396 -10.96 -31.77 -13.50
CA CYS A 396 -10.46 -30.56 -12.82
C CYS A 396 -9.15 -30.74 -12.03
N GLN A 397 -8.40 -31.81 -12.29
CA GLN A 397 -7.11 -32.05 -11.63
C GLN A 397 -6.14 -30.91 -11.90
N PHE A 398 -6.16 -30.33 -13.10
CA PHE A 398 -5.31 -29.19 -13.42
C PHE A 398 -5.61 -27.96 -12.53
N VAL A 399 -6.89 -27.72 -12.19
CA VAL A 399 -7.30 -26.66 -11.25
C VAL A 399 -6.77 -26.98 -9.87
N LYS A 400 -6.96 -28.21 -9.40
CA LYS A 400 -6.45 -28.66 -8.10
C LYS A 400 -4.93 -28.55 -7.98
N ASP A 401 -4.20 -28.95 -9.01
CA ASP A 401 -2.74 -28.84 -9.07
C ASP A 401 -2.28 -27.38 -9.01
N TYR A 402 -2.97 -26.48 -9.72
CA TYR A 402 -2.69 -25.05 -9.70
C TYR A 402 -3.04 -24.39 -8.36
N LEU A 403 -4.18 -24.73 -7.77
CA LEU A 403 -4.60 -24.19 -6.47
C LEU A 403 -3.69 -24.71 -5.34
N ASN A 404 -3.24 -25.95 -5.42
CA ASN A 404 -2.22 -26.48 -4.51
C ASN A 404 -0.87 -25.76 -4.70
N TYR A 405 -0.45 -25.52 -5.95
CA TYR A 405 0.73 -24.69 -6.23
C TYR A 405 0.56 -23.26 -5.68
N THR A 406 -0.62 -22.67 -5.82
CA THR A 406 -0.93 -21.33 -5.32
C THR A 406 -0.86 -21.30 -3.80
N ARG A 407 -1.53 -22.23 -3.13
CA ARG A 407 -1.50 -22.39 -1.67
C ARG A 407 -0.08 -22.42 -1.14
N ASN A 408 0.75 -23.33 -1.69
CA ASN A 408 2.09 -23.58 -1.16
C ASN A 408 3.12 -22.49 -1.47
N ASN A 409 2.90 -21.62 -2.47
CA ASN A 409 3.88 -20.61 -2.88
C ASN A 409 3.43 -19.17 -2.63
N TYR A 410 2.13 -18.91 -2.41
CA TYR A 410 1.60 -17.55 -2.34
C TYR A 410 0.97 -17.22 -0.99
N CYS A 411 0.26 -18.16 -0.35
CA CYS A 411 -0.59 -17.82 0.78
C CYS A 411 0.19 -17.28 1.99
N ASP A 412 1.22 -18.00 2.42
CA ASP A 412 2.02 -17.59 3.59
C ASP A 412 2.74 -16.26 3.32
N GLU A 413 3.38 -16.14 2.16
CA GLU A 413 4.17 -14.97 1.80
C GLU A 413 3.32 -13.71 1.57
N LEU A 414 2.14 -13.87 0.96
CA LEU A 414 1.22 -12.77 0.71
C LEU A 414 0.63 -12.24 2.02
N ILE A 415 0.09 -13.12 2.86
CA ILE A 415 -0.52 -12.72 4.15
C ILE A 415 0.53 -12.04 5.02
N GLU A 416 1.73 -12.60 5.09
CA GLU A 416 2.84 -11.99 5.84
C GLU A 416 3.21 -10.61 5.29
N SER A 417 3.30 -10.46 3.97
CA SER A 417 3.68 -9.19 3.34
C SER A 417 2.64 -8.10 3.58
N VAL A 418 1.35 -8.40 3.43
CA VAL A 418 0.28 -7.42 3.69
C VAL A 418 0.19 -7.07 5.18
N ASN A 419 0.37 -8.04 6.09
CA ASN A 419 0.38 -7.76 7.52
C ASN A 419 1.56 -6.86 7.93
N ARG A 420 2.76 -7.12 7.39
CA ARG A 420 3.94 -6.25 7.62
C ARG A 420 3.71 -4.82 7.11
N MET A 421 3.00 -4.67 6.00
CA MET A 421 2.60 -3.36 5.48
C MET A 421 1.66 -2.64 6.45
N VAL A 422 0.58 -3.28 6.92
CA VAL A 422 -0.33 -2.70 7.92
C VAL A 422 0.42 -2.29 9.20
N ILE A 423 1.32 -3.15 9.68
CA ILE A 423 2.15 -2.85 10.86
C ILE A 423 3.03 -1.62 10.61
N SER A 424 3.67 -1.51 9.44
CA SER A 424 4.50 -0.37 9.09
C SER A 424 3.72 0.95 9.09
N GLU A 425 2.48 0.92 8.61
CA GLU A 425 1.58 2.07 8.58
C GLU A 425 1.15 2.49 9.98
N ILE A 426 0.84 1.53 10.84
CA ILE A 426 0.54 1.79 12.26
C ILE A 426 1.73 2.44 12.96
N ILE A 427 2.94 1.88 12.79
CA ILE A 427 4.17 2.41 13.39
C ILE A 427 4.35 3.89 12.99
N ILE A 428 4.17 4.21 11.71
CA ILE A 428 4.37 5.59 11.23
C ILE A 428 3.23 6.51 11.68
N ALA A 429 1.97 6.06 11.61
CA ALA A 429 0.84 6.86 12.11
C ALA A 429 1.00 7.20 13.60
N VAL A 430 1.40 6.20 14.40
CA VAL A 430 1.59 6.33 15.84
C VAL A 430 2.75 7.26 16.20
N ILE A 431 3.89 7.18 15.50
CA ILE A 431 5.05 8.04 15.81
C ILE A 431 4.83 9.51 15.42
N TRP A 432 4.00 9.78 14.42
CA TRP A 432 3.68 11.14 14.01
C TRP A 432 2.67 11.85 14.93
N ILE A 433 1.91 11.13 15.77
CA ILE A 433 1.03 11.75 16.77
C ILE A 433 1.84 12.63 17.75
N PRO A 434 2.91 12.13 18.43
CA PRO A 434 3.82 12.96 19.20
C PRO A 434 4.47 14.07 18.38
N GLY A 435 4.87 13.79 17.12
CA GLY A 435 5.47 14.79 16.23
C GLY A 435 4.55 15.98 15.95
N PHE A 436 3.26 15.70 15.71
CA PHE A 436 2.23 16.72 15.54
C PHE A 436 2.00 17.53 16.83
N ILE A 437 1.82 16.85 17.96
CA ILE A 437 1.64 17.51 19.28
C ILE A 437 2.83 18.43 19.57
N PHE A 438 4.05 17.94 19.30
CA PHE A 438 5.28 18.69 19.47
C PHE A 438 5.33 19.94 18.57
N ALA A 439 5.02 19.79 17.27
CA ALA A 439 4.97 20.89 16.32
C ALA A 439 3.96 21.97 16.75
N VAL A 440 2.79 21.56 17.24
CA VAL A 440 1.75 22.48 17.76
C VAL A 440 2.24 23.22 19.01
N ILE A 441 2.82 22.55 20.00
CA ILE A 441 3.31 23.18 21.24
C ILE A 441 4.41 24.19 20.94
N TYR A 442 5.44 23.80 20.19
CA TYR A 442 6.64 24.62 19.98
C TYR A 442 6.36 25.88 19.17
N SER A 443 5.35 25.82 18.32
CA SER A 443 4.95 26.93 17.47
C SER A 443 4.19 28.06 18.20
N LYS A 444 3.88 27.90 19.50
CA LYS A 444 3.24 28.92 20.35
C LYS A 444 4.22 29.83 21.10
N ASP A 445 5.42 29.34 21.45
CA ASP A 445 6.22 29.90 22.54
C ASP A 445 6.89 31.27 22.25
N LYS A 446 7.24 31.57 20.99
CA LYS A 446 8.02 32.80 20.71
C LYS A 446 7.26 34.12 20.76
N ARG A 447 5.92 34.13 20.77
CA ARG A 447 5.16 35.40 20.70
C ARG A 447 4.97 36.11 22.05
N ASN A 448 4.87 35.37 23.15
CA ASN A 448 4.55 35.97 24.44
C ASN A 448 5.71 36.77 25.05
N LYS A 449 6.97 36.39 24.75
CA LYS A 449 8.14 37.07 25.32
C LYS A 449 8.32 38.51 24.84
N TYR A 450 7.86 38.83 23.63
CA TYR A 450 7.98 40.18 23.07
C TYR A 450 7.06 41.19 23.78
N ASN A 451 5.88 40.74 24.24
CA ASN A 451 4.92 41.63 24.88
C ASN A 451 5.29 42.01 26.32
N ASN A 452 5.98 41.13 27.07
CA ASN A 452 6.35 41.44 28.45
C ASN A 452 7.55 42.39 28.54
N ASN A 453 8.53 42.31 27.63
CA ASN A 453 9.69 43.22 27.69
C ASN A 453 9.33 44.67 27.34
N ASN A 454 8.36 44.90 26.45
CA ASN A 454 7.95 46.27 26.13
C ASN A 454 7.15 46.93 27.26
N ASN A 455 6.38 46.16 28.05
CA ASN A 455 5.64 46.74 29.16
C ASN A 455 6.57 47.19 30.31
N ASN A 456 7.70 46.51 30.53
CA ASN A 456 8.60 46.87 31.64
C ASN A 456 9.51 48.08 31.34
N ASN A 457 9.69 48.45 30.07
CA ASN A 457 10.51 49.62 29.72
C ASN A 457 9.71 50.94 29.74
N SER A 458 8.38 50.90 29.68
CA SER A 458 7.57 52.12 29.69
C SER A 458 7.46 52.75 31.07
N ASP A 459 7.55 51.97 32.14
CA ASP A 459 7.38 52.49 33.51
C ASP A 459 8.66 53.12 34.10
N ASN A 460 9.81 53.04 33.43
CA ASN A 460 11.09 53.52 33.97
C ASN A 460 11.54 54.90 33.46
N ASN A 461 10.78 55.56 32.56
CA ASN A 461 11.17 56.86 32.02
C ASN A 461 10.50 58.09 32.67
N ASP A 462 9.51 57.92 33.55
CA ASP A 462 8.81 59.05 34.21
C ASP A 462 9.34 59.35 35.62
N SER A 463 10.62 59.12 35.90
CA SER A 463 11.18 59.34 37.25
C SER A 463 12.57 59.95 37.28
N ASN A 464 12.91 60.83 36.32
CA ASN A 464 14.20 61.54 36.36
C ASN A 464 14.14 63.06 36.11
N ASP A 465 12.96 63.68 36.23
CA ASP A 465 12.86 65.13 36.41
C ASP A 465 12.34 65.40 37.82
N SER A 466 13.26 65.59 38.77
CA SER A 466 13.11 66.39 40.01
C SER A 466 14.07 65.89 41.10
N ASN A 467 15.36 66.19 40.99
CA ASN A 467 16.13 66.60 42.16
C ASN A 467 17.37 67.37 41.74
N ASN A 468 17.09 68.61 41.32
CA ASN A 468 17.93 69.75 41.68
C ASN A 468 18.09 69.76 43.20
N ASN A 469 19.22 69.30 43.71
CA ASN A 469 19.71 69.85 44.97
C ASN A 469 21.22 69.98 44.91
N SER A 470 21.59 71.23 44.61
CA SER A 470 22.86 71.85 44.94
C SER A 470 23.43 71.34 46.25
N ASN A 471 24.55 70.62 46.19
CA ASN A 471 25.51 70.66 47.28
C ASN A 471 26.86 71.01 46.70
N TYR A 472 27.02 72.32 46.60
CA TYR A 472 28.25 73.04 46.33
C TYR A 472 29.13 72.88 47.57
N ASN A 473 30.05 71.91 47.55
CA ASN A 473 31.16 71.90 48.51
C ASN A 473 32.45 72.08 47.72
N ASP A 474 32.85 73.35 47.65
CA ASP A 474 34.22 73.81 47.53
C ASP A 474 35.12 73.01 48.47
N SER A 475 36.13 72.34 47.91
CA SER A 475 37.36 72.03 48.60
C SER A 475 38.43 71.83 47.53
N ASN A 476 39.08 72.94 47.20
CA ASN A 476 40.41 72.99 46.63
C ASN A 476 41.30 71.91 47.25
N ASN A 477 41.98 71.14 46.41
CA ASN A 477 43.39 70.91 46.56
C ASN A 477 43.96 70.55 45.19
N ASP A 478 44.66 71.55 44.66
CA ASP A 478 45.80 71.38 43.78
C ASP A 478 46.69 70.24 44.30
N ASP A 479 47.15 69.38 43.39
CA ASP A 479 48.57 69.36 43.03
C ASP A 479 48.92 68.17 42.13
N ASP A 480 49.72 68.52 41.14
CA ASP A 480 50.81 67.73 40.58
C ASP A 480 50.53 66.45 39.80
N SER A 481 50.44 66.69 38.48
CA SER A 481 51.45 66.24 37.53
C SER A 481 52.03 64.84 37.74
N HIS A 482 51.59 63.89 36.90
CA HIS A 482 52.54 62.99 36.26
C HIS A 482 52.16 62.77 34.80
N ARG A 483 52.77 63.63 33.99
CA ARG A 483 53.06 63.47 32.57
C ARG A 483 54.15 62.41 32.44
N SER A 484 53.93 61.35 31.66
CA SER A 484 54.96 60.62 30.90
C SER A 484 54.32 59.58 29.99
N SER A 485 54.46 59.82 28.69
CA SER A 485 54.71 58.90 27.57
C SER A 485 54.01 57.55 27.50
#